data_AF-A0A948AWA0-F1
#
_entry.id   AF-A0A948AWA0-F1
#
_cell.length_a   1.000
_cell.length_b   1.000
_cell.length_c   1.000
_cell.angle_alpha   90.00
_cell.angle_beta   90.00
_cell.angle_gamma   90.00
#
_symmetry.space_group_name_H-M   'P 1'
#
loop_
_entity.id
_entity.type
_entity.pdbx_description
1 polymer ?
#
loop_
_entity_poly.entity_id
_entity_poly.type
_entity_poly.pdbx_seq_one_letter_code
_entity_poly.pdbx_strand_id
1 'polypeptide(L)'
;MNNLIELAKEIIATHGYAGIFALTTAEQFIFPVPADIFITLGTSTGLIFTKVLWIISIAAVVGSLIGYFLGRFIGHPIIKWMFGQERLNQCEEIVKKWGMWGVIIAGLTPIPFKIFTWTAGAFEMPLGRYLFAVTVSRIPRYIFSAYAGVLIFKTKFYASTEMSALILGTFQGITEFVPISSSGHLVIIEHFLHLPEEITAQTLATFDIFLHGGSLLAIVIYFWKDWVQVIKDAWKMVSKFKFDYNSLAFKLALGTIPAIIAGLTLGDYFTGPLRNLNSIAIAFIVLAVVYFYVAWKGQGNRKENVSLKNSVIIGCAQALALIPGVSRAGSTIAAGVLSGLKREAAAKFSFMLGGIAILAANVYALMSIGSNTVVPGIKFTLLGFGASFVFSFLAITFLIKYLQKHTMRAFGIYLLLVGILILSFM
;
A
#
# COMPACT_ATOMS: atom_id res chain seq x y z
N MET A 1 6.19 -29.68 21.84
CA MET A 1 5.46 -28.55 21.23
C MET A 1 4.07 -28.37 21.87
N ASN A 2 3.26 -29.42 22.01
CA ASN A 2 1.92 -29.34 22.63
C ASN A 2 1.92 -28.75 24.05
N ASN A 3 2.83 -29.17 24.94
CA ASN A 3 2.92 -28.62 26.29
C ASN A 3 3.23 -27.11 26.34
N LEU A 4 3.98 -26.59 25.35
CA LEU A 4 4.30 -25.16 25.27
C LEU A 4 3.12 -24.34 24.75
N ILE A 5 2.28 -24.93 23.89
CA ILE A 5 1.06 -24.30 23.40
C ILE A 5 0.02 -24.24 24.52
N GLU A 6 -0.12 -25.29 25.32
CA GLU A 6 -1.00 -25.28 26.49
C GLU A 6 -0.54 -24.27 27.55
N LEU A 7 0.77 -24.19 27.83
CA LEU A 7 1.31 -23.14 28.69
C LEU A 7 1.03 -21.73 28.15
N ALA A 8 1.17 -21.53 26.83
CA ALA A 8 0.86 -20.25 26.22
C ALA A 8 -0.64 -19.90 26.32
N LYS A 9 -1.52 -20.90 26.14
CA LYS A 9 -2.97 -20.73 26.34
C LYS A 9 -3.30 -20.32 27.77
N GLU A 10 -2.71 -20.99 28.75
CA GLU A 10 -2.93 -20.69 30.17
C GLU A 10 -2.47 -19.26 30.49
N ILE A 11 -1.26 -18.88 30.07
CA ILE A 11 -0.74 -17.52 30.26
C ILE A 11 -1.64 -16.46 29.61
N ILE A 12 -2.13 -16.71 28.40
CA ILE A 12 -3.02 -15.78 27.68
C ILE A 12 -4.40 -15.72 28.35
N ALA A 13 -4.94 -16.85 28.83
CA ALA A 13 -6.22 -16.88 29.52
C ALA A 13 -6.15 -16.13 30.86
N THR A 14 -5.05 -16.24 31.60
CA THR A 14 -4.87 -15.58 32.89
C THR A 14 -4.49 -14.10 32.77
N HIS A 15 -3.61 -13.75 31.83
CA HIS A 15 -2.99 -12.41 31.75
C HIS A 15 -3.43 -11.59 30.52
N GLY A 16 -4.28 -12.16 29.66
CA GLY A 16 -4.84 -11.49 28.49
C GLY A 16 -3.77 -10.88 27.58
N TYR A 17 -3.93 -9.59 27.29
CA TYR A 17 -3.02 -8.78 26.50
C TYR A 17 -1.57 -8.75 27.01
N ALA A 18 -1.37 -8.76 28.33
CA ALA A 18 -0.03 -8.76 28.92
C ALA A 18 0.67 -10.12 28.71
N GLY A 19 -0.09 -11.21 28.77
CA GLY A 19 0.40 -12.56 28.44
C GLY A 19 0.87 -12.65 26.99
N ILE A 20 0.08 -12.12 26.05
CA ILE A 20 0.46 -12.05 24.62
C ILE A 20 1.73 -11.23 24.42
N PHE A 21 1.82 -10.06 25.07
CA PHE A 21 3.01 -9.22 24.98
C PHE A 21 4.26 -9.96 25.47
N ALA A 22 4.19 -10.59 26.64
CA ALA A 22 5.32 -11.31 27.23
C ALA A 22 5.77 -12.49 26.37
N LEU A 23 4.83 -13.34 25.93
CA LEU A 23 5.10 -14.50 25.08
C LEU A 23 5.69 -14.11 23.72
N THR A 24 5.11 -13.09 23.09
CA THR A 24 5.59 -12.59 21.79
C THR A 24 6.96 -11.95 21.90
N THR A 25 7.22 -11.22 22.98
CA THR A 25 8.52 -10.62 23.27
C THR A 25 9.56 -11.73 23.43
N ALA A 26 9.26 -12.76 24.23
CA ALA A 26 10.14 -13.91 24.44
C ALA A 26 10.42 -14.69 23.14
N GLU A 27 9.42 -14.85 22.25
CA GLU A 27 9.57 -15.52 20.95
C GLU A 27 10.67 -14.93 20.08
N GLN A 28 10.84 -13.61 20.13
CA GLN A 28 11.80 -12.92 19.26
C GLN A 28 13.26 -13.23 19.56
N PHE A 29 13.57 -13.72 20.77
CA PHE A 29 14.96 -13.92 21.20
C PHE A 29 15.24 -15.28 21.83
N ILE A 30 14.24 -16.01 22.34
CA ILE A 30 14.48 -17.30 23.01
C ILE A 30 13.33 -18.32 22.87
N PHE A 31 12.07 -17.90 22.87
CA PHE A 31 10.94 -18.82 22.94
C PHE A 31 10.69 -19.51 21.57
N PRO A 32 10.46 -20.84 21.53
CA PRO A 32 10.40 -21.59 20.27
C PRO A 32 9.01 -21.71 19.65
N VAL A 33 7.97 -21.06 20.23
CA VAL A 33 6.60 -21.07 19.68
C VAL A 33 6.40 -19.84 18.80
N PRO A 34 6.06 -19.99 17.50
CA PRO A 34 5.84 -18.85 16.61
C PRO A 34 4.77 -17.89 17.13
N ALA A 35 5.06 -16.59 17.06
CA ALA A 35 4.14 -15.55 17.55
C ALA A 35 2.80 -15.51 16.78
N ASP A 36 2.80 -16.02 15.55
CA ASP A 36 1.59 -16.20 14.73
C ASP A 36 0.51 -17.02 15.47
N ILE A 37 0.92 -17.99 16.31
CA ILE A 37 0.00 -18.83 17.10
C ILE A 37 -0.70 -18.02 18.19
N PHE A 38 -0.01 -17.04 18.79
CA PHE A 38 -0.58 -16.22 19.86
C PHE A 38 -1.70 -15.30 19.37
N ILE A 39 -1.73 -14.98 18.07
CA ILE A 39 -2.83 -14.26 17.44
C ILE A 39 -4.12 -15.08 17.56
N THR A 40 -4.07 -16.34 17.14
CA THR A 40 -5.20 -17.27 17.18
C THR A 40 -5.60 -17.64 18.60
N LEU A 41 -4.63 -17.84 19.50
CA LEU A 41 -4.92 -18.12 20.90
C LEU A 41 -5.59 -16.93 21.59
N GLY A 42 -5.08 -15.71 21.38
CA GLY A 42 -5.65 -14.50 21.96
C GLY A 42 -7.08 -14.24 21.53
N THR A 43 -7.39 -14.43 20.24
CA THR A 43 -8.77 -14.30 19.77
C THR A 43 -9.69 -15.41 20.29
N SER A 44 -9.19 -16.64 20.41
CA SER A 44 -9.98 -17.76 20.95
C SER A 44 -10.39 -17.54 22.41
N THR A 45 -9.63 -16.74 23.17
CA THR A 45 -9.97 -16.35 24.56
C THR A 45 -10.81 -15.07 24.63
N GLY A 46 -11.35 -14.57 23.51
CA GLY A 46 -12.24 -13.40 23.47
C GLY A 46 -11.52 -12.04 23.47
N LEU A 47 -10.19 -12.00 23.30
CA LEU A 47 -9.48 -10.74 23.17
C LEU A 47 -9.75 -10.08 21.82
N ILE A 48 -9.79 -8.74 21.82
CA ILE A 48 -10.02 -7.96 20.62
C ILE A 48 -8.83 -8.14 19.68
N PHE A 49 -9.07 -8.77 18.54
CA PHE A 49 -8.04 -9.12 17.54
C PHE A 49 -7.14 -7.93 17.16
N THR A 50 -7.72 -6.74 16.95
CA THR A 50 -6.93 -5.55 16.55
C THR A 50 -5.95 -5.14 17.65
N LYS A 51 -6.36 -5.22 18.92
CA LYS A 51 -5.47 -5.00 20.06
C LYS A 51 -4.40 -6.08 20.16
N VAL A 52 -4.76 -7.35 19.95
CA VAL A 52 -3.81 -8.47 19.90
C VAL A 52 -2.74 -8.23 18.82
N LEU A 53 -3.13 -7.81 17.62
CA LEU A 53 -2.24 -7.55 16.50
C LEU A 53 -1.25 -6.41 16.77
N TRP A 54 -1.72 -5.30 17.35
CA TRP A 54 -0.85 -4.19 17.75
C TRP A 54 0.13 -4.60 18.84
N ILE A 55 -0.35 -5.34 19.84
CA ILE A 55 0.47 -5.82 20.94
C ILE A 55 1.55 -6.78 20.43
N ILE A 56 1.20 -7.70 19.53
CA ILE A 56 2.16 -8.62 18.92
C ILE A 56 3.18 -7.86 18.07
N SER A 57 2.74 -6.87 17.30
CA SER A 57 3.62 -6.03 16.48
C SER A 57 4.63 -5.26 17.34
N ILE A 58 4.16 -4.62 18.42
CA ILE A 58 5.02 -3.87 19.35
C ILE A 58 5.94 -4.82 20.12
N ALA A 59 5.39 -5.90 20.69
CA ALA A 59 6.15 -6.92 21.41
C ALA A 59 7.23 -7.55 20.52
N ALA A 60 6.96 -7.73 19.23
CA ALA A 60 7.95 -8.26 18.31
C ALA A 60 9.11 -7.28 18.04
N VAL A 61 8.82 -5.98 17.92
CA VAL A 61 9.89 -4.98 17.81
C VAL A 61 10.70 -4.92 19.10
N VAL A 62 10.04 -4.88 20.26
CA VAL A 62 10.70 -4.86 21.58
C VAL A 62 11.54 -6.11 21.82
N GLY A 63 11.00 -7.30 21.59
CA GLY A 63 11.73 -8.55 21.74
C GLY A 63 12.90 -8.67 20.77
N SER A 64 12.76 -8.15 19.54
CA SER A 64 13.85 -8.14 18.57
C SER A 64 15.00 -7.22 18.99
N LEU A 65 14.72 -6.13 19.72
CA LEU A 65 15.74 -5.27 20.31
C LEU A 65 16.50 -5.99 21.41
N ILE A 66 15.80 -6.73 22.27
CA ILE A 66 16.44 -7.56 23.30
C ILE A 66 17.37 -8.59 22.64
N GLY A 67 16.88 -9.31 21.63
CA GLY A 67 17.70 -10.26 20.87
C GLY A 67 18.91 -9.62 20.18
N TYR A 68 18.75 -8.42 19.63
CA TYR A 68 19.85 -7.65 19.04
C TYR A 68 20.92 -7.28 20.08
N PHE A 69 20.54 -6.77 21.25
CA PHE A 69 21.51 -6.42 22.29
C PHE A 69 22.19 -7.67 22.89
N LEU A 70 21.45 -8.76 23.10
CA LEU A 70 22.05 -10.05 23.48
C LEU A 70 23.05 -10.53 22.42
N GLY A 71 22.70 -10.47 21.14
CA GLY A 71 23.61 -10.76 20.05
C GLY A 71 24.87 -9.89 20.09
N ARG A 72 24.72 -8.59 20.39
CA ARG A 72 25.85 -7.65 20.45
C ARG A 72 26.82 -7.95 21.60
N PHE A 73 26.30 -8.28 22.78
CA PHE A 73 27.14 -8.49 23.96
C PHE A 73 27.72 -9.90 24.04
N ILE A 74 26.93 -10.92 23.67
CA ILE A 74 27.26 -12.33 23.90
C ILE A 74 27.09 -13.21 22.65
N GLY A 75 26.66 -12.66 21.51
CA GLY A 75 26.37 -13.43 20.31
C GLY A 75 27.59 -14.10 19.68
N HIS A 76 28.72 -13.40 19.54
CA HIS A 76 29.96 -13.99 19.01
C HIS A 76 30.44 -15.23 19.76
N PRO A 77 30.64 -15.19 21.10
CA PRO A 77 31.09 -16.37 21.84
C PRO A 77 30.05 -17.49 21.84
N ILE A 78 28.75 -17.17 21.89
CA ILE A 78 27.68 -18.17 21.88
C ILE A 78 27.56 -18.86 20.52
N ILE A 79 27.56 -18.12 19.41
CA ILE A 79 27.47 -18.70 18.06
C ILE A 79 28.69 -19.58 17.80
N LYS A 80 29.89 -19.13 18.19
CA LYS A 80 31.12 -19.94 18.09
C LYS A 80 31.03 -21.23 18.91
N TRP A 81 30.53 -21.15 20.14
CA TRP A 81 30.38 -22.30 21.03
C TRP A 81 29.34 -23.30 20.51
N MET A 82 28.19 -22.83 20.03
CA MET A 82 27.10 -23.69 19.55
C MET A 82 27.37 -24.32 18.18
N PHE A 83 28.05 -23.60 17.28
CA PHE A 83 28.10 -23.95 15.85
C PHE A 83 29.51 -24.03 15.26
N GLY A 84 30.54 -23.68 16.03
CA GLY A 84 31.93 -23.68 15.58
C GLY A 84 32.33 -22.41 14.81
N GLN A 85 33.64 -22.26 14.58
CA GLN A 85 34.22 -21.07 13.94
C GLN A 85 33.83 -20.94 12.46
N GLU A 86 33.72 -22.06 11.74
CA GLU A 86 33.38 -22.05 10.31
C GLU A 86 31.98 -21.48 10.06
N ARG A 87 30.97 -21.90 10.84
CA ARG A 87 29.61 -21.36 10.74
C ARG A 87 29.52 -19.91 11.17
N LEU A 88 30.31 -19.48 12.16
CA LEU A 88 30.39 -18.06 12.53
C LEU A 88 30.84 -17.21 11.34
N ASN A 89 31.89 -17.64 10.64
CA ASN A 89 32.40 -16.93 9.47
C ASN A 89 31.35 -16.89 8.33
N GLN A 90 30.65 -18.00 8.08
CA GLN A 90 29.56 -18.05 7.09
C GLN A 90 28.41 -17.08 7.46
N CYS A 91 28.02 -17.02 8.74
CA CYS A 91 27.01 -16.06 9.20
C CYS A 91 27.46 -14.61 8.98
N GLU A 92 28.73 -14.30 9.24
CA GLU A 92 29.29 -12.97 9.00
C GLU A 92 29.22 -12.59 7.51
N GLU A 93 29.59 -13.50 6.61
CA GLU A 93 29.51 -13.28 5.17
C GLU A 93 28.07 -13.04 4.70
N ILE A 94 27.11 -13.83 5.20
CA ILE A 94 25.69 -13.66 4.87
C ILE A 94 25.19 -12.30 5.34
N VAL A 95 25.52 -11.89 6.56
CA VAL A 95 25.12 -10.58 7.11
C VAL A 95 25.77 -9.44 6.34
N LYS A 96 27.05 -9.56 5.94
CA LYS A 96 27.71 -8.56 5.08
C LYS A 96 27.08 -8.48 3.69
N LYS A 97 26.74 -9.62 3.09
CA LYS A 97 26.16 -9.70 1.74
C LYS A 97 24.74 -9.17 1.67
N TRP A 98 23.88 -9.58 2.59
CA TRP A 98 22.45 -9.28 2.54
C TRP A 98 22.06 -8.10 3.42
N GLY A 99 22.82 -7.82 4.48
CA GLY A 99 22.58 -6.72 5.42
C GLY A 99 21.11 -6.64 5.85
N MET A 100 20.56 -5.44 5.71
CA MET A 100 19.16 -5.12 6.04
C MET A 100 18.15 -5.99 5.28
N TRP A 101 18.45 -6.37 4.03
CA TRP A 101 17.54 -7.17 3.20
C TRP A 101 17.40 -8.60 3.72
N GLY A 102 18.46 -9.17 4.29
CA GLY A 102 18.40 -10.49 4.94
C GLY A 102 17.41 -10.50 6.10
N VAL A 103 17.43 -9.44 6.92
CA VAL A 103 16.48 -9.25 8.04
C VAL A 103 15.05 -9.07 7.52
N ILE A 104 14.85 -8.29 6.45
CA ILE A 104 13.52 -8.07 5.87
C ILE A 104 12.92 -9.38 5.34
N ILE A 105 13.69 -10.13 4.55
CA ILE A 105 13.24 -11.40 3.97
C ILE A 105 12.93 -12.39 5.09
N ALA A 106 13.84 -12.55 6.05
CA ALA A 106 13.62 -13.44 7.19
C ALA A 106 12.37 -13.05 7.99
N GLY A 107 12.16 -11.76 8.23
CA GLY A 107 11.02 -11.25 8.98
C GLY A 107 9.68 -11.46 8.30
N LEU A 108 9.64 -11.56 6.97
CA LEU A 108 8.43 -11.85 6.18
C LEU A 108 8.15 -13.35 6.02
N THR A 109 9.18 -14.19 6.12
CA THR A 109 9.08 -15.67 5.95
C THR A 109 8.86 -16.38 7.29
N PRO A 110 8.39 -17.65 7.31
CA PRO A 110 8.24 -18.43 8.55
C PRO A 110 9.56 -18.93 9.16
N ILE A 111 10.71 -18.46 8.66
CA ILE A 111 12.04 -18.84 9.16
C ILE A 111 12.22 -18.33 10.60
N PRO A 112 12.97 -19.05 11.48
CA PRO A 112 13.22 -18.61 12.85
C PRO A 112 13.92 -17.25 12.93
N PHE A 113 13.12 -16.19 13.15
CA PHE A 113 13.58 -14.80 13.08
C PHE A 113 14.68 -14.48 14.12
N LYS A 114 14.64 -15.15 15.29
CA LYS A 114 15.64 -15.02 16.36
C LYS A 114 17.08 -15.25 15.91
N ILE A 115 17.31 -16.07 14.88
CA ILE A 115 18.66 -16.26 14.33
C ILE A 115 19.18 -14.92 13.77
N PHE A 116 18.33 -14.22 13.03
CA PHE A 116 18.65 -12.94 12.39
C PHE A 116 18.77 -11.80 13.40
N THR A 117 17.97 -11.82 14.48
CA THR A 117 18.10 -10.83 15.56
C THR A 117 19.45 -10.96 16.28
N TRP A 118 19.83 -12.19 16.63
CA TRP A 118 21.12 -12.49 17.26
C TRP A 118 22.30 -12.18 16.35
N THR A 119 22.27 -12.59 15.07
CA THR A 119 23.37 -12.32 14.14
C THR A 119 23.50 -10.84 13.80
N ALA A 120 22.38 -10.10 13.67
CA ALA A 120 22.43 -8.66 13.43
C ALA A 120 23.10 -7.91 14.59
N GLY A 121 22.85 -8.37 15.82
CA GLY A 121 23.54 -7.89 17.02
C GLY A 121 25.01 -8.25 17.05
N ALA A 122 25.33 -9.54 16.85
CA ALA A 122 26.69 -10.07 16.91
C ALA A 122 27.64 -9.36 15.95
N PHE A 123 27.17 -9.09 14.72
CA PHE A 123 27.97 -8.40 13.69
C PHE A 123 27.69 -6.89 13.61
N GLU A 124 27.15 -6.30 14.68
CA GLU A 124 27.00 -4.84 14.86
C GLU A 124 26.30 -4.09 13.72
N MET A 125 25.19 -4.65 13.19
CA MET A 125 24.39 -3.95 12.19
C MET A 125 23.87 -2.61 12.73
N PRO A 126 23.96 -1.49 11.99
CA PRO A 126 23.50 -0.20 12.48
C PRO A 126 22.05 -0.24 12.99
N LEU A 127 21.84 0.12 14.26
CA LEU A 127 20.56 -0.04 14.97
C LEU A 127 19.37 0.55 14.22
N GLY A 128 19.53 1.73 13.61
CA GLY A 128 18.46 2.37 12.83
C GLY A 128 18.04 1.56 11.59
N ARG A 129 19.00 0.92 10.90
CA ARG A 129 18.71 0.06 9.74
C ARG A 129 18.03 -1.23 10.18
N TYR A 130 18.50 -1.80 11.29
CA TYR A 130 17.90 -3.00 11.86
C TYR A 130 16.46 -2.74 12.33
N LEU A 131 16.20 -1.67 13.08
CA LEU A 131 14.86 -1.30 13.54
C LEU A 131 13.90 -1.05 12.38
N PHE A 132 14.37 -0.36 11.34
CA PHE A 132 13.59 -0.17 10.12
C PHE A 132 13.25 -1.52 9.47
N ALA A 133 14.23 -2.42 9.32
CA ALA A 133 14.05 -3.74 8.74
C ALA A 133 13.01 -4.59 9.50
N VAL A 134 13.11 -4.62 10.83
CA VAL A 134 12.19 -5.35 11.70
C VAL A 134 10.78 -4.78 11.55
N THR A 135 10.63 -3.46 11.64
CA THR A 135 9.31 -2.81 11.57
C THR A 135 8.62 -3.09 10.23
N VAL A 136 9.36 -2.96 9.13
CA VAL A 136 8.84 -3.15 7.76
C VAL A 136 8.59 -4.62 7.41
N SER A 137 9.19 -5.58 8.12
CA SER A 137 8.96 -7.00 7.87
C SER A 137 7.98 -7.66 8.84
N ARG A 138 8.07 -7.38 10.14
CA ARG A 138 7.29 -8.06 11.18
C ARG A 138 5.85 -7.56 11.22
N ILE A 139 5.62 -6.25 11.09
CA ILE A 139 4.25 -5.70 11.11
C ILE A 139 3.45 -6.29 9.93
N PRO A 140 3.92 -6.24 8.67
CA PRO A 140 3.18 -6.85 7.57
C PRO A 140 3.02 -8.37 7.69
N ARG A 141 4.02 -9.09 8.21
CA ARG A 141 3.90 -10.54 8.46
C ARG A 141 2.77 -10.84 9.43
N TYR A 142 2.73 -10.18 10.59
CA TYR A 142 1.69 -10.49 11.56
C TYR A 142 0.31 -10.09 11.08
N ILE A 143 0.20 -8.98 10.36
CA ILE A 143 -1.03 -8.63 9.64
C ILE A 143 -1.42 -9.78 8.71
N PHE A 144 -0.53 -10.18 7.82
CA PHE A 144 -0.78 -11.26 6.87
C PHE A 144 -1.16 -12.58 7.54
N SER A 145 -0.38 -13.06 8.51
CA SER A 145 -0.64 -14.29 9.26
C SER A 145 -1.97 -14.24 10.01
N ALA A 146 -2.31 -13.07 10.56
CA ALA A 146 -3.59 -12.88 11.23
C ALA A 146 -4.77 -12.99 10.25
N TYR A 147 -4.65 -12.37 9.07
CA TYR A 147 -5.65 -12.47 8.00
C TYR A 147 -5.72 -13.87 7.39
N ALA A 148 -4.58 -14.54 7.18
CA ALA A 148 -4.53 -15.92 6.72
C ALA A 148 -5.21 -16.87 7.73
N GLY A 149 -5.01 -16.64 9.03
CA GLY A 149 -5.72 -17.37 10.09
C GLY A 149 -7.23 -17.16 10.03
N VAL A 150 -7.69 -15.93 9.81
CA VAL A 150 -9.13 -15.62 9.62
C VAL A 150 -9.72 -16.38 8.43
N LEU A 151 -9.00 -16.41 7.30
CA LEU A 151 -9.43 -17.12 6.08
C LEU A 151 -9.50 -18.64 6.28
N ILE A 152 -8.50 -19.21 6.95
CA ILE A 152 -8.40 -20.67 7.17
C ILE A 152 -9.43 -21.13 8.20
N PHE A 153 -9.64 -20.37 9.28
CA PHE A 153 -10.50 -20.78 10.40
C PHE A 153 -11.93 -20.25 10.31
N LYS A 154 -12.28 -19.50 9.25
CA LYS A 154 -13.61 -18.88 9.05
C LYS A 154 -14.10 -18.09 10.28
N THR A 155 -13.17 -17.56 11.07
CA THR A 155 -13.50 -16.76 12.24
C THR A 155 -13.93 -15.36 11.78
N LYS A 156 -15.16 -14.95 12.11
CA LYS A 156 -15.68 -13.63 11.70
C LYS A 156 -14.82 -12.51 12.32
N PHE A 157 -14.15 -11.75 11.46
CA PHE A 157 -13.27 -10.65 11.84
C PHE A 157 -14.07 -9.34 11.88
N TYR A 158 -14.33 -8.78 13.06
CA TYR A 158 -14.93 -7.45 13.17
C TYR A 158 -13.85 -6.42 13.50
N ALA A 159 -13.38 -5.68 12.50
CA ALA A 159 -12.59 -4.47 12.75
C ALA A 159 -13.47 -3.46 13.49
N SER A 160 -12.95 -2.73 14.48
CA SER A 160 -13.70 -1.60 15.02
C SER A 160 -13.93 -0.55 13.93
N THR A 161 -14.92 0.31 14.11
CA THR A 161 -15.27 1.36 13.16
C THR A 161 -14.08 2.28 12.88
N GLU A 162 -13.34 2.70 13.92
CA GLU A 162 -12.13 3.51 13.74
C GLU A 162 -11.02 2.77 12.99
N MET A 163 -10.81 1.49 13.29
CA MET A 163 -9.79 0.70 12.61
C MET A 163 -10.15 0.51 11.14
N SER A 164 -11.42 0.28 10.84
CA SER A 164 -11.95 0.18 9.48
C SER A 164 -11.66 1.47 8.70
N ALA A 165 -11.94 2.64 9.28
CA ALA A 165 -11.61 3.92 8.66
C ALA A 165 -10.11 4.07 8.37
N LEU A 166 -9.25 3.74 9.34
CA LEU A 166 -7.80 3.83 9.17
C LEU A 166 -7.29 2.89 8.07
N ILE A 167 -7.76 1.64 8.04
CA ILE A 167 -7.36 0.66 7.03
C ILE A 167 -7.82 1.12 5.65
N LEU A 168 -9.10 1.43 5.48
CA LEU A 168 -9.65 1.89 4.21
C LEU A 168 -8.94 3.16 3.72
N GLY A 169 -8.71 4.13 4.61
CA GLY A 169 -7.96 5.34 4.30
C GLY A 169 -6.51 5.06 3.90
N THR A 170 -5.78 4.22 4.64
CA THR A 170 -4.41 3.82 4.29
C THR A 170 -4.35 3.17 2.92
N PHE A 171 -5.23 2.21 2.65
CA PHE A 171 -5.23 1.51 1.37
C PHE A 171 -5.64 2.40 0.22
N GLN A 172 -6.67 3.24 0.37
CA GLN A 172 -7.01 4.25 -0.63
C GLN A 172 -5.80 5.15 -0.91
N GLY A 173 -5.14 5.66 0.13
CA GLY A 173 -3.98 6.54 -0.04
C GLY A 173 -2.79 5.88 -0.76
N ILE A 174 -2.48 4.61 -0.45
CA ILE A 174 -1.40 3.88 -1.13
C ILE A 174 -1.79 3.59 -2.58
N THR A 175 -2.96 2.99 -2.77
CA THR A 175 -3.35 2.36 -4.05
C THR A 175 -3.83 3.36 -5.10
N GLU A 176 -4.20 4.58 -4.71
CA GLU A 176 -4.61 5.65 -5.64
C GLU A 176 -3.45 6.06 -6.57
N PHE A 177 -2.23 6.09 -6.04
CA PHE A 177 -1.04 6.55 -6.77
C PHE A 177 -0.12 5.41 -7.20
N VAL A 178 0.01 4.36 -6.38
CA VAL A 178 0.77 3.17 -6.76
C VAL A 178 0.02 2.49 -7.91
N PRO A 179 0.70 2.03 -8.99
CA PRO A 179 0.04 1.62 -10.21
C PRO A 179 -0.54 0.19 -10.11
N ILE A 180 -1.36 -0.06 -9.10
CA ILE A 180 -1.92 -1.38 -8.74
C ILE A 180 -3.45 -1.39 -8.68
N SER A 181 -4.12 -0.29 -9.02
CA SER A 181 -5.59 -0.14 -9.05
C SER A 181 -6.24 -0.03 -7.67
N SER A 182 -6.63 1.19 -7.28
CA SER A 182 -7.31 1.46 -6.00
C SER A 182 -8.67 0.81 -5.91
N SER A 183 -9.51 0.96 -6.94
CA SER A 183 -10.86 0.41 -6.95
C SER A 183 -10.89 -1.12 -6.80
N GLY A 184 -9.99 -1.84 -7.46
CA GLY A 184 -9.90 -3.29 -7.30
C GLY A 184 -9.47 -3.71 -5.89
N HIS A 185 -8.50 -3.03 -5.31
CA HIS A 185 -8.01 -3.36 -3.96
C HIS A 185 -9.01 -2.97 -2.87
N LEU A 186 -9.69 -1.84 -2.97
CA LEU A 186 -10.73 -1.46 -2.02
C LEU A 186 -11.85 -2.50 -1.97
N VAL A 187 -12.36 -2.97 -3.12
CA VAL A 187 -13.38 -4.03 -3.17
C VAL A 187 -12.88 -5.32 -2.50
N ILE A 188 -11.62 -5.71 -2.76
CA ILE A 188 -11.02 -6.88 -2.12
C ILE A 188 -10.94 -6.70 -0.60
N ILE A 189 -10.52 -5.51 -0.16
CA ILE A 189 -10.34 -5.20 1.25
C ILE A 189 -11.68 -5.13 1.98
N GLU A 190 -12.70 -4.51 1.39
CA GLU A 190 -14.08 -4.49 1.91
C GLU A 190 -14.68 -5.88 2.00
N HIS A 191 -14.35 -6.78 1.06
CA HIS A 191 -14.79 -8.17 1.14
C HIS A 191 -14.14 -8.93 2.32
N PHE A 192 -12.88 -8.62 2.65
CA PHE A 192 -12.15 -9.31 3.72
C PHE A 192 -12.31 -8.65 5.10
N LEU A 193 -12.39 -7.31 5.15
CA LEU A 193 -12.79 -6.55 6.32
C LEU A 193 -14.29 -6.79 6.52
N HIS A 194 -14.70 -7.68 7.42
CA HIS A 194 -16.12 -7.74 7.77
C HIS A 194 -16.43 -6.50 8.60
N LEU A 195 -16.86 -5.45 7.90
CA LEU A 195 -17.11 -4.15 8.48
C LEU A 195 -18.22 -4.25 9.54
N PRO A 196 -18.16 -3.44 10.62
CA PRO A 196 -19.26 -3.32 11.57
C PRO A 196 -20.60 -3.09 10.88
N GLU A 197 -21.68 -3.67 11.41
CA GLU A 197 -23.02 -3.57 10.82
C GLU A 197 -23.52 -2.12 10.64
N GLU A 198 -23.00 -1.20 11.47
CA GLU A 198 -23.26 0.26 11.36
C GLU A 198 -22.64 0.91 10.11
N ILE A 199 -21.66 0.28 9.47
CA ILE A 199 -21.06 0.73 8.21
C ILE A 199 -21.82 0.09 7.04
N THR A 200 -22.88 0.76 6.60
CA THR A 200 -23.67 0.33 5.44
C THR A 200 -22.97 0.66 4.12
N ALA A 201 -23.43 0.07 3.02
CA ALA A 201 -22.94 0.38 1.67
C ALA A 201 -23.11 1.88 1.31
N GLN A 202 -24.18 2.52 1.79
CA GLN A 202 -24.43 3.95 1.61
C GLN A 202 -23.43 4.80 2.40
N THR A 203 -23.07 4.37 3.62
CA THR A 203 -22.00 5.00 4.41
C THR A 203 -20.66 4.91 3.68
N LEU A 204 -20.31 3.74 3.13
CA LEU A 204 -19.05 3.54 2.38
C LEU A 204 -18.99 4.40 1.12
N ALA A 205 -20.06 4.44 0.33
CA ALA A 205 -20.10 5.25 -0.89
C ALA A 205 -19.85 6.74 -0.61
N THR A 206 -20.40 7.26 0.48
CA THR A 206 -20.16 8.66 0.89
C THR A 206 -18.78 8.83 1.52
N PHE A 207 -18.29 7.81 2.25
CA PHE A 207 -16.95 7.81 2.84
C PHE A 207 -15.83 7.82 1.80
N ASP A 208 -15.99 7.10 0.68
CA ASP A 208 -15.03 7.08 -0.43
C ASP A 208 -14.75 8.47 -0.99
N ILE A 209 -15.78 9.33 -1.05
CA ILE A 209 -15.63 10.74 -1.43
C ILE A 209 -14.61 11.42 -0.50
N PHE A 210 -14.76 11.26 0.81
CA PHE A 210 -13.81 11.86 1.77
C PHE A 210 -12.42 11.23 1.68
N LEU A 211 -12.30 9.92 1.45
CA LEU A 211 -10.99 9.29 1.25
C LEU A 211 -10.28 9.84 0.01
N HIS A 212 -11.00 10.01 -1.10
CA HIS A 212 -10.47 10.67 -2.29
C HIS A 212 -10.10 12.14 -2.01
N GLY A 213 -10.89 12.85 -1.20
CA GLY A 213 -10.54 14.19 -0.72
C GLY A 213 -9.19 14.23 0.02
N GLY A 214 -8.90 13.24 0.86
CA GLY A 214 -7.60 13.11 1.52
C GLY A 214 -6.45 12.94 0.53
N SER A 215 -6.64 12.07 -0.47
CA SER A 215 -5.67 11.86 -1.55
C SER A 215 -5.45 13.10 -2.43
N LEU A 216 -6.52 13.86 -2.66
CA LEU A 216 -6.50 15.13 -3.38
C LEU A 216 -5.72 16.20 -2.60
N LEU A 217 -5.89 16.27 -1.29
CA LEU A 217 -5.11 17.19 -0.47
C LEU A 217 -3.60 16.88 -0.55
N ALA A 218 -3.23 15.59 -0.54
CA ALA A 218 -1.84 15.17 -0.64
C ALA A 218 -1.20 15.60 -1.97
N ILE A 219 -1.91 15.43 -3.09
CA ILE A 219 -1.39 15.82 -4.41
C ILE A 219 -1.32 17.35 -4.58
N VAL A 220 -2.26 18.10 -3.99
CA VAL A 220 -2.23 19.56 -4.00
C VAL A 220 -1.03 20.09 -3.22
N ILE A 221 -0.79 19.56 -2.02
CA ILE A 221 0.35 19.97 -1.19
C ILE A 221 1.68 19.55 -1.84
N TYR A 222 1.79 18.29 -2.30
CA TYR A 222 3.04 17.78 -2.89
C TYR A 222 3.47 18.58 -4.13
N PHE A 223 2.51 18.93 -5.01
CA PHE A 223 2.78 19.68 -6.24
C PHE A 223 2.42 21.17 -6.14
N TRP A 224 2.41 21.75 -4.93
CA TRP A 224 1.95 23.13 -4.69
C TRP A 224 2.53 24.16 -5.68
N LYS A 225 3.85 24.10 -5.90
CA LYS A 225 4.53 25.02 -6.83
C LYS A 225 4.08 24.85 -8.28
N ASP A 226 3.85 23.61 -8.71
CA ASP A 226 3.36 23.31 -10.05
C ASP A 226 1.90 23.77 -10.23
N TRP A 227 1.05 23.62 -9.22
CA TRP A 227 -0.32 24.14 -9.24
C TRP A 227 -0.37 25.67 -9.33
N VAL A 228 0.48 26.36 -8.56
CA VAL A 228 0.63 27.82 -8.69
C VAL A 228 1.05 28.20 -10.10
N GLN A 229 1.95 27.45 -10.73
CA GLN A 229 2.33 27.68 -12.13
C GLN A 229 1.15 27.45 -13.08
N VAL A 230 0.37 26.39 -12.90
CA VAL A 230 -0.83 26.11 -13.71
C VAL A 230 -1.84 27.25 -13.62
N ILE A 231 -2.08 27.79 -12.42
CA ILE A 231 -3.01 28.92 -12.23
C ILE A 231 -2.47 30.18 -12.90
N LYS A 232 -1.17 30.47 -12.77
CA LYS A 232 -0.52 31.61 -13.45
C LYS A 232 -0.59 31.49 -14.98
N ASP A 233 -0.31 30.30 -15.51
CA ASP A 233 -0.39 30.00 -16.93
C ASP A 233 -1.82 30.21 -17.45
N ALA A 234 -2.82 29.67 -16.74
CA ALA A 234 -4.23 29.83 -17.07
C ALA A 234 -4.67 31.30 -17.03
N TRP A 235 -4.34 32.03 -15.96
CA TRP A 235 -4.64 33.45 -15.83
C TRP A 235 -4.00 34.28 -16.96
N LYS A 236 -2.76 33.98 -17.32
CA LYS A 236 -2.06 34.66 -18.43
C LYS A 236 -2.75 34.40 -19.78
N MET A 237 -3.22 33.18 -20.03
CA MET A 237 -3.95 32.85 -21.26
C MET A 237 -5.28 33.58 -21.34
N VAL A 238 -6.04 33.63 -20.24
CA VAL A 238 -7.34 34.31 -20.17
C VAL A 238 -7.17 35.82 -20.28
N SER A 239 -6.29 36.43 -19.47
CA SER A 239 -6.07 37.88 -19.45
C SER A 239 -5.54 38.45 -20.78
N LYS A 240 -4.77 37.67 -21.52
CA LYS A 240 -4.22 38.07 -22.83
C LYS A 240 -5.02 37.56 -24.03
N PHE A 241 -6.11 36.81 -23.80
CA PHE A 241 -6.87 36.11 -24.85
C PHE A 241 -5.96 35.37 -25.86
N LYS A 242 -4.90 34.72 -25.36
CA LYS A 242 -3.89 34.06 -26.18
C LYS A 242 -3.47 32.73 -25.57
N PHE A 243 -3.65 31.64 -26.32
CA PHE A 243 -3.24 30.32 -25.88
C PHE A 243 -1.71 30.17 -25.86
N ASP A 244 -1.20 29.67 -24.73
CA ASP A 244 0.19 29.23 -24.59
C ASP A 244 0.22 27.70 -24.61
N TYR A 245 0.36 27.14 -25.82
CA TYR A 245 0.37 25.70 -26.04
C TYR A 245 1.53 24.96 -25.34
N ASN A 246 2.58 25.69 -24.95
CA ASN A 246 3.73 25.11 -24.25
C ASN A 246 3.55 25.09 -22.73
N SER A 247 2.59 25.87 -22.21
CA SER A 247 2.28 25.96 -20.78
C SER A 247 1.84 24.61 -20.18
N LEU A 248 2.07 24.45 -18.88
CA LEU A 248 1.64 23.25 -18.17
C LEU A 248 0.12 23.20 -18.08
N ALA A 249 -0.53 24.35 -17.89
CA ALA A 249 -1.99 24.46 -17.85
C ALA A 249 -2.65 23.98 -19.14
N PHE A 250 -2.17 24.42 -20.31
CA PHE A 250 -2.74 24.00 -21.59
C PHE A 250 -2.57 22.49 -21.80
N LYS A 251 -1.40 21.94 -21.45
CA LYS A 251 -1.10 20.52 -21.58
C LYS A 251 -1.97 19.65 -20.67
N LEU A 252 -2.24 20.08 -19.44
CA LEU A 252 -3.14 19.40 -18.51
C LEU A 252 -4.60 19.49 -18.97
N ALA A 253 -5.03 20.67 -19.43
CA ALA A 253 -6.37 20.85 -20.01
C ALA A 253 -6.59 19.92 -21.20
N LEU A 254 -5.64 19.91 -22.16
CA LEU A 254 -5.67 19.03 -23.33
C LEU A 254 -5.70 17.54 -22.94
N GLY A 255 -4.91 17.14 -21.94
CA GLY A 255 -4.90 15.76 -21.45
C GLY A 255 -6.19 15.34 -20.73
N THR A 256 -6.99 16.28 -20.25
CA THR A 256 -8.24 15.95 -19.52
C THR A 256 -9.40 15.69 -20.49
N ILE A 257 -9.35 16.29 -21.69
CA ILE A 257 -10.43 16.22 -22.69
C ILE A 257 -10.85 14.77 -23.02
N PRO A 258 -9.94 13.82 -23.33
CA PRO A 258 -10.37 12.47 -23.70
C PRO A 258 -11.15 11.76 -22.58
N ALA A 259 -10.76 11.96 -21.31
CA ALA A 259 -11.43 11.36 -20.17
C ALA A 259 -12.82 11.98 -19.94
N ILE A 260 -12.98 13.30 -20.14
CA ILE A 260 -14.29 13.97 -20.09
C ILE A 260 -15.22 13.41 -21.17
N ILE A 261 -14.73 13.32 -22.42
CA ILE A 261 -15.53 12.79 -23.54
C ILE A 261 -15.97 11.36 -23.24
N ALA A 262 -15.05 10.49 -22.80
CA ALA A 262 -15.37 9.11 -22.49
C ALA A 262 -16.34 9.00 -21.29
N GLY A 263 -16.17 9.82 -20.25
CA GLY A 263 -17.09 9.85 -19.11
C GLY A 263 -18.51 10.24 -19.49
N LEU A 264 -18.66 11.24 -20.37
CA LEU A 264 -19.97 11.72 -20.84
C LEU A 264 -20.66 10.79 -21.85
N THR A 265 -19.90 10.01 -22.62
CA THR A 265 -20.45 9.19 -23.71
C THR A 265 -20.55 7.70 -23.37
N LEU A 266 -19.67 7.19 -22.51
CA LEU A 266 -19.52 5.76 -22.19
C LEU A 266 -19.67 5.45 -20.70
N GLY A 267 -19.96 6.45 -19.86
CA GLY A 267 -20.02 6.31 -18.40
C GLY A 267 -20.92 5.18 -17.93
N ASP A 268 -22.13 5.06 -18.48
CA ASP A 268 -23.11 4.02 -18.10
C ASP A 268 -22.63 2.59 -18.41
N TYR A 269 -21.83 2.42 -19.47
CA TYR A 269 -21.27 1.12 -19.82
C TYR A 269 -20.19 0.67 -18.81
N PHE A 270 -19.43 1.63 -18.26
CA PHE A 270 -18.39 1.35 -17.28
C PHE A 270 -18.95 1.11 -15.86
N THR A 271 -20.10 1.69 -15.52
CA THR A 271 -20.76 1.50 -14.21
C THR A 271 -21.65 0.27 -14.13
N GLY A 272 -22.07 -0.30 -15.26
CA GLY A 272 -22.93 -1.49 -15.33
C GLY A 272 -22.18 -2.82 -15.50
N PRO A 273 -22.17 -3.45 -16.70
CA PRO A 273 -21.78 -4.86 -16.88
C PRO A 273 -20.35 -5.22 -16.48
N LEU A 274 -19.44 -4.24 -16.48
CA LEU A 274 -18.01 -4.43 -16.24
C LEU A 274 -17.62 -4.39 -14.75
N ARG A 275 -18.55 -4.06 -13.84
CA ARG A 275 -18.26 -3.94 -12.41
C ARG A 275 -18.37 -5.30 -11.70
N ASN A 276 -17.51 -6.24 -12.05
CA ASN A 276 -17.43 -7.56 -11.41
C ASN A 276 -15.98 -8.03 -11.22
N LEU A 277 -15.77 -9.01 -10.33
CA LEU A 277 -14.44 -9.53 -9.98
C LEU A 277 -13.69 -10.11 -11.20
N ASN A 278 -14.39 -10.74 -12.14
CA ASN A 278 -13.81 -11.24 -13.39
C ASN A 278 -13.17 -10.11 -14.20
N SER A 279 -13.91 -9.01 -14.38
CA SER A 279 -13.46 -7.86 -15.16
C SER A 279 -12.26 -7.19 -14.50
N ILE A 280 -12.26 -7.08 -13.17
CA ILE A 280 -11.12 -6.56 -12.40
C ILE A 280 -9.89 -7.45 -12.56
N ALA A 281 -10.04 -8.77 -12.43
CA ALA A 281 -8.94 -9.72 -12.56
C ALA A 281 -8.33 -9.71 -13.97
N ILE A 282 -9.17 -9.67 -15.01
CA ILE A 282 -8.73 -9.54 -16.40
C ILE A 282 -7.99 -8.21 -16.60
N ALA A 283 -8.53 -7.10 -16.08
CA ALA A 283 -7.87 -5.80 -16.16
C ALA A 283 -6.48 -5.81 -15.48
N PHE A 284 -6.32 -6.51 -14.36
CA PHE A 284 -5.03 -6.65 -13.68
C PHE A 284 -4.01 -7.40 -14.54
N ILE A 285 -4.42 -8.52 -15.16
CA ILE A 285 -3.54 -9.30 -16.04
C ILE A 285 -3.15 -8.48 -17.27
N VAL A 286 -4.10 -7.79 -17.90
CA VAL A 286 -3.83 -6.92 -19.06
C VAL A 286 -2.84 -5.81 -18.68
N LEU A 287 -3.06 -5.14 -17.55
CA LEU A 287 -2.13 -4.11 -17.07
C LEU A 287 -0.75 -4.66 -16.73
N ALA A 288 -0.67 -5.87 -16.18
CA ALA A 288 0.60 -6.53 -15.93
C ALA A 288 1.41 -6.72 -17.22
N VAL A 289 0.76 -7.20 -18.29
CA VAL A 289 1.37 -7.33 -19.61
C VAL A 289 1.83 -5.97 -20.14
N VAL A 290 0.99 -4.93 -20.02
CA VAL A 290 1.37 -3.56 -20.41
C VAL A 290 2.60 -3.09 -19.64
N TYR A 291 2.69 -3.33 -18.33
CA TYR A 291 3.84 -2.90 -17.54
C TYR A 291 5.12 -3.66 -17.85
N PHE A 292 5.03 -4.95 -18.18
CA PHE A 292 6.17 -5.70 -18.68
C PHE A 292 6.67 -5.14 -20.02
N TYR A 293 5.74 -4.84 -20.92
CA TYR A 293 6.07 -4.20 -22.19
C TYR A 293 6.71 -2.82 -22.00
N VAL A 294 6.18 -2.00 -21.10
CA VAL A 294 6.74 -0.71 -20.72
C VAL A 294 8.12 -0.87 -20.09
N ALA A 295 8.35 -1.88 -19.25
CA ALA A 295 9.66 -2.11 -18.63
C ALA A 295 10.74 -2.49 -19.65
N TRP A 296 10.35 -3.21 -20.71
CA TRP A 296 11.23 -3.57 -21.81
C TRP A 296 11.49 -2.40 -22.76
N LYS A 297 10.43 -1.82 -23.34
CA LYS A 297 10.53 -0.74 -24.33
C LYS A 297 10.90 0.62 -23.71
N GLY A 298 10.61 0.80 -22.42
CA GLY A 298 10.79 2.01 -21.61
C GLY A 298 12.23 2.36 -21.23
N GLN A 299 13.22 1.86 -21.96
CA GLN A 299 14.66 2.09 -21.72
C GLN A 299 15.22 3.15 -22.69
N GLY A 300 16.47 3.59 -22.46
CA GLY A 300 17.18 4.54 -23.34
C GLY A 300 16.93 6.04 -23.06
N ASN A 301 17.47 6.89 -23.95
CA ASN A 301 17.38 8.35 -23.86
C ASN A 301 15.94 8.84 -24.05
N ARG A 302 15.41 9.56 -23.06
CA ARG A 302 13.99 9.91 -22.94
C ARG A 302 13.80 11.37 -22.54
N LYS A 303 12.68 11.94 -22.97
CA LYS A 303 12.36 13.36 -22.80
C LYS A 303 11.86 13.64 -21.38
N GLU A 304 12.27 14.78 -20.82
CA GLU A 304 11.71 15.29 -19.56
C GLU A 304 10.46 16.12 -19.78
N ASN A 305 10.45 16.91 -20.86
CA ASN A 305 9.34 17.82 -21.15
C ASN A 305 8.18 17.10 -21.83
N VAL A 306 6.97 17.33 -21.30
CA VAL A 306 5.72 16.84 -21.88
C VAL A 306 5.36 17.67 -23.12
N SER A 307 5.17 16.99 -24.25
CA SER A 307 4.67 17.60 -25.49
C SER A 307 3.14 17.50 -25.58
N LEU A 308 2.51 18.28 -26.48
CA LEU A 308 1.06 18.19 -26.73
C LEU A 308 0.63 16.76 -27.14
N LYS A 309 1.43 16.09 -27.96
CA LYS A 309 1.18 14.69 -28.35
C LYS A 309 1.17 13.77 -27.13
N ASN A 310 2.10 13.98 -26.19
CA ASN A 310 2.15 13.19 -24.97
C ASN A 310 0.92 13.44 -24.10
N SER A 311 0.47 14.70 -23.98
CA SER A 311 -0.74 15.07 -23.25
C SER A 311 -1.97 14.32 -23.74
N VAL A 312 -2.19 14.27 -25.06
CA VAL A 312 -3.33 13.56 -25.66
C VAL A 312 -3.22 12.05 -25.43
N ILE A 313 -2.04 11.45 -25.65
CA ILE A 313 -1.82 10.01 -25.44
C ILE A 313 -2.09 9.62 -23.97
N ILE A 314 -1.58 10.40 -23.03
CA ILE A 314 -1.82 10.18 -21.60
C ILE A 314 -3.30 10.39 -21.27
N GLY A 315 -3.96 11.38 -21.87
CA GLY A 315 -5.39 11.60 -21.72
C GLY A 315 -6.25 10.45 -22.21
N CYS A 316 -5.92 9.85 -23.36
CA CYS A 316 -6.58 8.64 -23.84
C CYS A 316 -6.40 7.47 -22.86
N ALA A 317 -5.22 7.31 -22.28
CA ALA A 317 -5.01 6.29 -21.25
C ALA A 317 -5.82 6.58 -19.97
N GLN A 318 -5.99 7.85 -19.59
CA GLN A 318 -6.88 8.23 -18.49
C GLN A 318 -8.35 7.91 -18.79
N ALA A 319 -8.79 8.08 -20.05
CA ALA A 319 -10.14 7.69 -20.47
C ALA A 319 -10.35 6.16 -20.34
N LEU A 320 -9.36 5.36 -20.71
CA LEU A 320 -9.40 3.90 -20.51
C LEU A 320 -9.44 3.49 -19.04
N ALA A 321 -8.94 4.34 -18.14
CA ALA A 321 -8.98 4.09 -16.71
C ALA A 321 -10.39 4.23 -16.09
N LEU A 322 -11.40 4.62 -16.86
CA LEU A 322 -12.80 4.52 -16.45
C LEU A 322 -13.27 3.05 -16.38
N ILE A 323 -12.58 2.13 -17.06
CA ILE A 323 -12.88 0.71 -16.98
C ILE A 323 -12.56 0.18 -15.56
N PRO A 324 -13.49 -0.49 -14.87
CA PRO A 324 -13.26 -1.05 -13.55
C PRO A 324 -12.02 -1.95 -13.50
N GLY A 325 -11.20 -1.79 -12.45
CA GLY A 325 -9.95 -2.54 -12.28
C GLY A 325 -8.75 -1.95 -13.04
N VAL A 326 -8.94 -1.04 -14.01
CA VAL A 326 -7.82 -0.35 -14.65
C VAL A 326 -7.24 0.72 -13.73
N SER A 327 -5.98 0.57 -13.33
CA SER A 327 -5.26 1.61 -12.58
C SER A 327 -5.08 2.87 -13.43
N ARG A 328 -5.71 3.97 -13.02
CA ARG A 328 -5.52 5.29 -13.64
C ARG A 328 -4.06 5.72 -13.63
N ALA A 329 -3.44 5.80 -12.45
CA ALA A 329 -2.04 6.22 -12.33
C ALA A 329 -1.12 5.32 -13.16
N GLY A 330 -1.36 4.01 -13.16
CA GLY A 330 -0.54 3.06 -13.89
C GLY A 330 -0.67 3.13 -15.41
N SER A 331 -1.89 3.22 -15.94
CA SER A 331 -2.15 3.34 -17.38
C SER A 331 -1.60 4.64 -17.96
N THR A 332 -1.79 5.77 -17.26
CA THR A 332 -1.27 7.08 -17.70
C THR A 332 0.26 7.17 -17.61
N ILE A 333 0.88 6.59 -16.57
CA ILE A 333 2.35 6.50 -16.49
C ILE A 333 2.89 5.63 -17.62
N ALA A 334 2.29 4.45 -17.83
CA ALA A 334 2.66 3.54 -18.91
C ALA A 334 2.59 4.23 -20.27
N ALA A 335 1.49 4.94 -20.57
CA ALA A 335 1.32 5.69 -21.81
C ALA A 335 2.32 6.85 -21.95
N GLY A 336 2.61 7.56 -20.86
CA GLY A 336 3.63 8.61 -20.84
C GLY A 336 5.03 8.05 -21.17
N VAL A 337 5.40 6.91 -20.57
CA VAL A 337 6.65 6.23 -20.88
C VAL A 337 6.64 5.72 -22.32
N LEU A 338 5.58 5.07 -22.79
CA LEU A 338 5.53 4.57 -24.18
C LEU A 338 5.56 5.69 -25.22
N SER A 339 5.10 6.90 -24.89
CA SER A 339 5.23 8.10 -25.74
C SER A 339 6.60 8.79 -25.68
N GLY A 340 7.56 8.23 -24.92
CA GLY A 340 8.97 8.67 -24.93
C GLY A 340 9.40 9.53 -23.75
N LEU A 341 8.56 9.68 -22.72
CA LEU A 341 8.93 10.41 -21.50
C LEU A 341 9.83 9.57 -20.58
N LYS A 342 10.61 10.28 -19.75
CA LYS A 342 11.19 9.71 -18.53
C LYS A 342 10.06 9.29 -17.58
N ARG A 343 10.28 8.21 -16.83
CA ARG A 343 9.26 7.63 -15.92
C ARG A 343 8.80 8.62 -14.86
N GLU A 344 9.73 9.38 -14.31
CA GLU A 344 9.42 10.45 -13.36
C GLU A 344 8.56 11.56 -13.99
N ALA A 345 8.91 12.03 -15.20
CA ALA A 345 8.13 13.04 -15.89
C ALA A 345 6.71 12.54 -16.23
N ALA A 346 6.59 11.28 -16.67
CA ALA A 346 5.31 10.62 -16.89
C ALA A 346 4.49 10.51 -15.61
N ALA A 347 5.12 10.15 -14.48
CA ALA A 347 4.48 10.07 -13.17
C ALA A 347 4.01 11.42 -12.67
N LYS A 348 4.85 12.45 -12.72
CA LYS A 348 4.48 13.81 -12.34
C LYS A 348 3.26 14.31 -13.14
N PHE A 349 3.28 14.15 -14.47
CA PHE A 349 2.17 14.57 -15.32
C PHE A 349 0.91 13.74 -15.08
N SER A 350 1.03 12.41 -14.94
CA SER A 350 -0.06 11.50 -14.59
C SER A 350 -0.75 11.88 -13.29
N PHE A 351 0.05 12.18 -12.26
CA PHE A 351 -0.43 12.58 -10.96
C PHE A 351 -1.20 13.89 -11.08
N MET A 352 -0.59 14.95 -11.58
CA MET A 352 -1.28 16.24 -11.74
C MET A 352 -2.56 16.10 -12.58
N LEU A 353 -2.53 15.36 -13.69
CA LEU A 353 -3.70 15.16 -14.54
C LEU A 353 -4.87 14.50 -13.78
N GLY A 354 -4.59 13.43 -13.02
CA GLY A 354 -5.66 12.84 -12.23
C GLY A 354 -5.97 13.59 -10.94
N GLY A 355 -5.13 14.50 -10.46
CA GLY A 355 -5.53 15.48 -9.44
C GLY A 355 -6.70 16.34 -9.92
N ILE A 356 -6.70 16.75 -11.19
CA ILE A 356 -7.83 17.45 -11.82
C ILE A 356 -9.06 16.54 -11.88
N ALA A 357 -8.88 15.28 -12.30
CA ALA A 357 -9.99 14.32 -12.39
C ALA A 357 -10.61 14.01 -11.02
N ILE A 358 -9.78 13.77 -10.00
CA ILE A 358 -10.22 13.53 -8.61
C ILE A 358 -10.94 14.76 -8.07
N LEU A 359 -10.44 15.97 -8.32
CA LEU A 359 -11.12 17.21 -7.92
C LEU A 359 -12.50 17.30 -8.55
N ALA A 360 -12.62 17.09 -9.87
CA ALA A 360 -13.90 17.14 -10.57
C ALA A 360 -14.88 16.09 -10.03
N ALA A 361 -14.43 14.84 -9.86
CA ALA A 361 -15.25 13.76 -9.31
C ALA A 361 -15.70 14.05 -7.87
N ASN A 362 -14.81 14.57 -7.01
CA ASN A 362 -15.16 14.93 -5.63
C ASN A 362 -16.16 16.08 -5.57
N VAL A 363 -15.96 17.14 -6.35
CA VAL A 363 -16.89 18.28 -6.38
C VAL A 363 -18.28 17.81 -6.81
N TYR A 364 -18.36 17.02 -7.88
CA TYR A 364 -19.62 16.45 -8.35
C TYR A 364 -20.30 15.57 -7.29
N ALA A 365 -19.53 14.69 -6.63
CA ALA A 365 -20.05 13.78 -5.62
C ALA A 365 -20.52 14.54 -4.37
N LEU A 366 -19.78 15.56 -3.91
CA LEU A 366 -20.16 16.41 -2.78
C LEU A 366 -21.44 17.22 -3.07
N MET A 367 -21.61 17.73 -4.30
CA MET A 367 -22.83 18.42 -4.72
C MET A 367 -24.06 17.49 -4.75
N SER A 368 -23.83 16.18 -4.85
CA SER A 368 -24.89 15.16 -4.86
C SER A 368 -25.29 14.69 -3.44
N ILE A 369 -24.63 15.18 -2.39
CA ILE A 369 -25.00 14.90 -0.99
C ILE A 369 -26.24 15.73 -0.64
N GLY A 370 -27.38 15.05 -0.48
CA GLY A 370 -28.66 15.66 -0.12
C GLY A 370 -29.14 15.26 1.28
N SER A 371 -30.35 15.70 1.65
CA SER A 371 -30.96 15.43 2.97
C SER A 371 -31.17 13.94 3.27
N ASN A 372 -31.24 13.09 2.24
CA ASN A 372 -31.42 11.65 2.37
C ASN A 372 -30.09 10.86 2.26
N THR A 373 -28.95 11.54 2.10
CA THR A 373 -27.65 10.88 1.98
C THR A 373 -27.12 10.48 3.36
N VAL A 374 -26.74 9.21 3.51
CA VAL A 374 -26.13 8.71 4.75
C VAL A 374 -24.68 9.20 4.82
N VAL A 375 -24.42 10.17 5.70
CA VAL A 375 -23.08 10.72 5.93
C VAL A 375 -22.41 9.97 7.09
N PRO A 376 -21.17 9.47 6.94
CA PRO A 376 -20.47 8.80 8.02
C PRO A 376 -20.19 9.75 9.19
N GLY A 377 -20.13 9.18 10.41
CA GLY A 377 -19.81 9.96 11.61
C GLY A 377 -18.48 10.72 11.49
N ILE A 378 -18.44 11.95 12.01
CA ILE A 378 -17.30 12.87 11.82
C ILE A 378 -15.95 12.25 12.20
N LYS A 379 -15.90 11.48 13.28
CA LYS A 379 -14.68 10.81 13.76
C LYS A 379 -14.18 9.76 12.75
N PHE A 380 -15.08 8.93 12.21
CA PHE A 380 -14.76 7.92 11.20
C PHE A 380 -14.23 8.59 9.93
N THR A 381 -14.91 9.63 9.47
CA THR A 381 -14.53 10.43 8.29
C THR A 381 -13.15 11.06 8.45
N LEU A 382 -12.87 11.73 9.57
CA LEU A 382 -11.59 12.40 9.80
C LEU A 382 -10.42 11.42 9.90
N LEU A 383 -10.62 10.25 10.53
CA LEU A 383 -9.59 9.21 10.61
C LEU A 383 -9.25 8.66 9.21
N GLY A 384 -10.26 8.32 8.41
CA GLY A 384 -10.06 7.85 7.05
C GLY A 384 -9.42 8.89 6.14
N PHE A 385 -9.94 10.12 6.16
CA PHE A 385 -9.39 11.25 5.42
C PHE A 385 -7.92 11.48 5.77
N GLY A 386 -7.59 11.54 7.07
CA GLY A 386 -6.23 11.76 7.55
C GLY A 386 -5.28 10.63 7.16
N ALA A 387 -5.70 9.38 7.28
CA ALA A 387 -4.93 8.23 6.83
C ALA A 387 -4.68 8.28 5.32
N SER A 388 -5.73 8.52 4.52
CA SER A 388 -5.62 8.66 3.06
C SER A 388 -4.66 9.77 2.68
N PHE A 389 -4.76 10.94 3.31
CA PHE A 389 -3.83 12.06 3.09
C PHE A 389 -2.37 11.68 3.35
N VAL A 390 -2.07 11.14 4.53
CA VAL A 390 -0.69 10.79 4.92
C VAL A 390 -0.12 9.72 3.98
N PHE A 391 -0.86 8.64 3.77
CA PHE A 391 -0.37 7.53 2.95
C PHE A 391 -0.31 7.88 1.45
N SER A 392 -1.17 8.76 0.96
CA SER A 392 -1.06 9.35 -0.38
C SER A 392 0.21 10.14 -0.55
N PHE A 393 0.54 11.01 0.41
CA PHE A 393 1.76 11.81 0.36
C PHE A 393 3.01 10.92 0.36
N LEU A 394 3.02 9.88 1.20
CA LEU A 394 4.07 8.87 1.23
C LEU A 394 4.15 8.09 -0.08
N ALA A 395 3.03 7.67 -0.66
CA ALA A 395 2.95 6.92 -1.91
C ALA A 395 3.46 7.72 -3.11
N ILE A 396 3.07 9.00 -3.23
CA ILE A 396 3.58 9.92 -4.27
C ILE A 396 5.09 10.07 -4.15
N THR A 397 5.57 10.36 -2.94
CA THR A 397 7.00 10.53 -2.65
C THR A 397 7.80 9.27 -2.99
N PHE A 398 7.29 8.12 -2.55
CA PHE A 398 7.88 6.81 -2.83
C PHE A 398 7.92 6.53 -4.33
N LEU A 399 6.80 6.69 -5.04
CA LEU A 399 6.70 6.29 -6.43
C LEU A 399 7.59 7.16 -7.34
N ILE A 400 7.66 8.47 -7.10
CA ILE A 400 8.57 9.34 -7.83
C ILE A 400 10.02 8.89 -7.66
N LYS A 401 10.46 8.68 -6.41
CA LYS A 401 11.84 8.21 -6.12
C LYS A 401 12.11 6.82 -6.67
N TYR A 402 11.12 5.93 -6.63
CA TYR A 402 11.23 4.58 -7.16
C TYR A 402 11.39 4.59 -8.68
N LEU A 403 10.55 5.34 -9.41
CA LEU A 403 10.55 5.40 -10.88
C LEU A 403 11.78 6.11 -11.47
N GLN A 404 12.52 6.88 -10.67
CA GLN A 404 13.84 7.40 -11.06
C GLN A 404 14.86 6.28 -11.26
N LYS A 405 14.79 5.19 -10.48
CA LYS A 405 15.80 4.12 -10.46
C LYS A 405 15.30 2.79 -10.99
N HIS A 406 13.99 2.56 -10.97
CA HIS A 406 13.37 1.28 -11.28
C HIS A 406 12.33 1.38 -12.40
N THR A 407 11.90 0.23 -12.89
CA THR A 407 10.85 0.08 -13.91
C THR A 407 9.52 -0.27 -13.26
N MET A 408 8.44 -0.27 -14.05
CA MET A 408 7.12 -0.71 -13.60
C MET A 408 7.00 -2.24 -13.44
N ARG A 409 8.07 -3.00 -13.70
CA ARG A 409 8.07 -4.48 -13.70
C ARG A 409 7.57 -5.07 -12.38
N ALA A 410 7.97 -4.52 -11.23
CA ALA A 410 7.54 -5.01 -9.92
C ALA A 410 6.01 -4.93 -9.76
N PHE A 411 5.39 -3.83 -10.19
CA PHE A 411 3.94 -3.66 -10.16
C PHE A 411 3.24 -4.61 -11.13
N GLY A 412 3.87 -4.90 -12.28
CA GLY A 412 3.35 -5.89 -13.23
C GLY A 412 3.34 -7.30 -12.65
N ILE A 413 4.40 -7.71 -11.95
CA ILE A 413 4.43 -9.00 -11.23
C ILE A 413 3.30 -9.07 -10.21
N TYR A 414 3.13 -8.01 -9.40
CA TYR A 414 2.08 -7.95 -8.40
C TYR A 414 0.68 -8.10 -9.02
N LEU A 415 0.35 -7.30 -10.03
CA LEU A 415 -0.95 -7.37 -10.70
C LEU A 415 -1.21 -8.73 -11.36
N LEU A 416 -0.19 -9.35 -11.96
CA LEU A 416 -0.32 -10.68 -12.54
C LEU A 416 -0.68 -11.71 -11.48
N LEU A 417 0.06 -11.71 -10.35
CA LEU A 417 -0.18 -12.65 -9.25
C LEU A 417 -1.56 -12.45 -8.64
N VAL A 418 -1.95 -11.20 -8.35
CA VAL A 418 -3.27 -10.89 -7.77
C VAL A 418 -4.40 -11.22 -8.75
N GLY A 419 -4.24 -10.91 -10.04
CA GLY A 419 -5.25 -11.25 -11.06
C GLY A 419 -5.47 -12.76 -11.20
N ILE A 420 -4.39 -13.55 -11.26
CA ILE A 420 -4.48 -15.02 -11.28
C ILE A 420 -5.13 -15.54 -9.99
N LEU A 421 -4.75 -14.98 -8.85
CA LEU A 421 -5.31 -15.38 -7.56
C LEU A 421 -6.82 -15.16 -7.50
N ILE A 422 -7.31 -13.99 -7.92
CA ILE A 422 -8.75 -13.70 -7.95
C ILE A 422 -9.47 -14.72 -8.84
N LEU A 423 -8.95 -15.00 -10.04
CA LEU A 423 -9.55 -15.99 -10.94
C LEU A 423 -9.54 -17.42 -10.37
N SER A 424 -8.57 -17.77 -9.52
CA SER A 424 -8.47 -19.10 -8.91
C SER A 424 -9.45 -19.33 -7.75
N PHE A 425 -9.99 -18.26 -7.17
CA PHE A 425 -11.01 -18.32 -6.11
C PHE A 425 -12.45 -18.29 -6.65
N MET A 426 -12.60 -18.14 -7.97
CA MET A 426 -13.87 -18.19 -8.69
C MET A 426 -14.06 -19.56 -9.31
#